data_AF-A0A3M2TC84-F1
#
_entry.id   AF-A0A3M2TC84-F1
#
_cell.length_a   1.000
_cell.length_b   1.000
_cell.length_c   1.000
_cell.angle_alpha   90.00
_cell.angle_beta   90.00
_cell.angle_gamma   90.00
#
_symmetry.space_group_name_H-M   'P 1'
#
loop_
_entity.id
_entity.type
_entity.pdbx_description
1 polymer ?
#
loop_
_entity_poly.entity_id
_entity_poly.type
_entity_poly.pdbx_seq_one_letter_code
_entity_poly.pdbx_strand_id
1 'polypeptide(L)'
;MTAKFVPRQAFPHHGSIPRSYYLGHHRAGLNKMRTMLSSIDYVVECRDYRLPVTSINPAFEEALDATRRLVVYTKRDLGTGPLSPEKRQVSKAIKGFDPTSAVFFVGSSSRQDVSPIIKHLQNDAYGPDNLLGCRVMVVGMPNVGKSTLINSLRNQGVNKAKAAQTGGQPGVTRKIGTPVKIIDREDGAHVYVLDTPGVFMPYVQDAERMLKLALCGFVKDAVVSPIMLADYLLYQINLHDPHIYQRWSQPTNEITLFLENFARQAGILAKGGVPNAELAAMRFIQRWRAGEMGRFLLDDLQEEERRRQEGTSDSAPVSMTQALKADRTARRKNATL
;
A
#
# COMPACT_ATOMS: atom_id res chain seq x y z
N MET A 1 -25.25 28.76 -20.86
CA MET A 1 -24.11 27.82 -20.80
C MET A 1 -23.80 27.59 -19.33
N THR A 2 -24.01 26.37 -18.82
CA THR A 2 -23.56 26.00 -17.47
C THR A 2 -22.03 26.06 -17.44
N ALA A 3 -21.45 26.78 -16.48
CA ALA A 3 -20.00 26.86 -16.34
C ALA A 3 -19.41 25.44 -16.21
N LYS A 4 -18.38 25.14 -17.01
CA LYS A 4 -17.69 23.85 -16.96
C LYS A 4 -16.98 23.72 -15.61
N PHE A 5 -17.20 22.62 -14.89
CA PHE A 5 -16.52 22.35 -13.62
C PHE A 5 -14.99 22.28 -13.81
N VAL A 6 -14.25 22.89 -12.88
CA VAL A 6 -12.79 22.90 -12.87
C VAL A 6 -12.29 22.28 -11.56
N PRO A 7 -11.62 21.12 -11.61
CA PRO A 7 -10.96 20.53 -10.44
C PRO A 7 -9.92 21.46 -9.84
N ARG A 8 -9.76 21.41 -8.51
CA ARG A 8 -8.56 21.96 -7.85
C ARG A 8 -7.30 21.38 -8.51
N GLN A 9 -6.27 22.22 -8.71
CA GLN A 9 -4.98 21.79 -9.28
C GLN A 9 -3.95 21.44 -8.19
N ALA A 10 -4.24 21.79 -6.95
CA ALA A 10 -3.42 21.46 -5.79
C ALA A 10 -4.32 21.18 -4.59
N PHE A 11 -3.85 20.32 -3.69
CA PHE A 11 -4.51 20.11 -2.41
C PHE A 11 -3.95 21.07 -1.35
N PRO A 12 -4.79 21.69 -0.50
CA PRO A 12 -4.31 22.62 0.52
C PRO A 12 -3.27 21.99 1.45
N HIS A 13 -2.20 22.74 1.74
CA HIS A 13 -1.19 22.31 2.71
C HIS A 13 -1.77 22.36 4.13
N HIS A 14 -1.93 21.19 4.74
CA HIS A 14 -2.33 21.08 6.14
C HIS A 14 -1.12 20.74 7.01
N GLY A 15 -0.55 21.76 7.67
CA GLY A 15 0.59 21.58 8.59
C GLY A 15 0.30 20.71 9.81
N SER A 16 -0.97 20.40 10.08
CA SER A 16 -1.43 19.55 11.18
C SER A 16 -1.38 18.04 10.89
N ILE A 17 -1.11 17.63 9.64
CA ILE A 17 -1.06 16.20 9.31
C ILE A 17 0.13 15.55 10.02
N PRO A 18 -0.09 14.53 10.86
CA PRO A 18 1.00 13.87 11.56
C PRO A 18 1.91 13.14 10.58
N ARG A 19 3.22 13.37 10.64
CA ARG A 19 4.21 12.73 9.76
C ARG A 19 4.88 11.49 10.35
N SER A 20 4.47 11.09 11.56
CA SER A 20 4.99 9.92 12.28
C SER A 20 3.85 8.97 12.63
N TYR A 21 4.07 7.68 12.37
CA TYR A 21 3.21 6.58 12.82
C TYR A 21 4.03 5.33 13.21
N TYR A 22 5.19 5.53 13.84
CA TYR A 22 6.13 4.43 14.10
C TYR A 22 5.98 3.76 15.47
N LEU A 23 4.94 2.96 15.60
CA LEU A 23 4.64 2.23 16.84
C LEU A 23 5.74 1.22 17.23
N GLY A 24 5.88 0.97 18.54
CA GLY A 24 6.95 0.11 19.07
C GLY A 24 6.97 -1.31 18.49
N HIS A 25 5.82 -1.85 18.09
CA HIS A 25 5.73 -3.15 17.44
C HIS A 25 6.28 -3.15 16.00
N HIS A 26 6.30 -2.02 15.28
CA HIS A 26 6.96 -1.94 13.97
C HIS A 26 8.48 -2.09 14.12
N ARG A 27 9.08 -1.42 15.11
CA ARG A 27 10.51 -1.58 15.44
C ARG A 27 10.84 -3.01 15.87
N ALA A 28 10.02 -3.61 16.74
CA ALA A 28 10.22 -4.99 17.15
C ALA A 28 10.10 -5.97 15.97
N GLY A 29 9.15 -5.74 15.07
CA GLY A 29 8.98 -6.51 13.83
C GLY A 29 10.20 -6.42 12.91
N LEU A 30 10.72 -5.22 12.67
CA LEU A 30 11.90 -5.00 11.84
C LEU A 30 13.15 -5.69 12.40
N ASN A 31 13.38 -5.56 13.71
CA ASN A 31 14.50 -6.25 14.37
C ASN A 31 14.37 -7.77 14.28
N LYS A 32 13.16 -8.32 14.45
CA LYS A 32 12.92 -9.76 14.34
C LYS A 32 13.16 -10.26 12.91
N MET A 33 12.71 -9.51 11.90
CA MET A 33 13.01 -9.81 10.50
C MET A 33 14.52 -9.87 10.26
N ARG A 34 15.27 -8.85 10.71
CA ARG A 34 16.75 -8.83 10.60
C ARG A 34 17.41 -10.09 11.18
N THR A 35 16.97 -10.54 12.36
CA THR A 35 17.53 -11.74 12.99
C THR A 35 17.23 -13.04 12.23
N MET A 36 16.18 -13.08 11.41
CA MET A 36 15.79 -14.27 10.66
C MET A 36 16.44 -14.35 9.29
N LEU A 37 16.96 -13.24 8.75
CA LEU A 37 17.48 -13.14 7.38
C LEU A 37 18.57 -14.15 7.06
N SER A 38 19.40 -14.54 8.02
CA SER A 38 20.45 -15.56 7.83
C SER A 38 19.90 -16.94 7.44
N SER A 39 18.60 -17.17 7.64
CA SER A 39 17.91 -18.42 7.31
C SER A 39 16.90 -18.28 6.16
N ILE A 40 16.90 -17.13 5.48
CA ILE A 40 15.97 -16.78 4.39
C ILE A 40 16.75 -16.68 3.08
N ASP A 41 16.25 -17.35 2.05
CA ASP A 41 16.86 -17.36 0.72
C ASP A 41 16.35 -16.17 -0.11
N TYR A 42 15.07 -15.83 0.05
CA TYR A 42 14.39 -14.79 -0.72
C TYR A 42 13.49 -13.90 0.14
N VAL A 43 13.53 -12.61 -0.14
CA VAL A 43 12.57 -11.64 0.36
C VAL A 43 11.57 -11.30 -0.75
N VAL A 44 10.28 -11.40 -0.44
CA VAL A 44 9.20 -10.86 -1.26
C VAL A 44 8.71 -9.58 -0.60
N GLU A 45 9.09 -8.42 -1.15
CA GLU A 45 8.65 -7.11 -0.71
C GLU A 45 7.31 -6.74 -1.35
N CYS A 46 6.26 -6.72 -0.53
CA CYS A 46 4.94 -6.29 -0.97
C CYS A 46 4.81 -4.76 -0.92
N ARG A 47 4.39 -4.17 -2.05
CA ARG A 47 4.02 -2.76 -2.22
C ARG A 47 2.56 -2.64 -2.68
N ASP A 48 1.95 -1.47 -2.56
CA ASP A 48 0.56 -1.24 -3.01
C ASP A 48 0.59 -0.60 -4.39
N TYR A 49 -0.06 -1.23 -5.36
CA TYR A 49 -0.04 -0.79 -6.74
C TYR A 49 -0.61 0.61 -6.93
N ARG A 50 -1.49 1.09 -6.05
CA ARG A 50 -2.03 2.47 -6.08
C ARG A 50 -1.00 3.53 -5.67
N LEU A 51 0.06 3.11 -4.99
CA LEU A 51 1.12 3.95 -4.42
C LEU A 51 2.51 3.39 -4.77
N PRO A 52 2.86 3.27 -6.06
CA PRO A 52 4.09 2.58 -6.45
C PRO A 52 5.36 3.22 -5.88
N VAL A 53 5.34 4.52 -5.61
CA VAL A 53 6.47 5.28 -5.08
C VAL A 53 6.30 5.50 -3.57
N THR A 54 5.13 5.97 -3.16
CA THR A 54 4.85 6.30 -1.76
C THR A 54 4.86 5.07 -0.85
N SER A 55 4.60 3.88 -1.40
CA SER A 55 4.64 2.62 -0.62
C SER A 55 6.02 1.98 -0.47
N ILE A 56 7.06 2.58 -1.02
CA ILE A 56 8.45 2.18 -0.78
C ILE A 56 8.79 2.52 0.67
N ASN A 57 9.28 1.54 1.44
CA ASN A 57 9.66 1.76 2.83
C ASN A 57 11.19 1.78 2.96
N PRO A 58 11.80 2.96 3.20
CA PRO A 58 13.25 3.09 3.37
C PRO A 58 13.84 2.19 4.47
N ALA A 59 13.02 1.81 5.47
CA ALA A 59 13.46 0.92 6.54
C ALA A 59 13.79 -0.49 6.04
N PHE A 60 13.19 -0.94 4.93
CA PHE A 60 13.50 -2.23 4.31
C PHE A 60 14.76 -2.16 3.47
N GLU A 61 15.06 -1.04 2.82
CA GLU A 61 16.31 -0.88 2.06
C GLU A 61 17.52 -1.10 2.97
N GLU A 62 17.56 -0.43 4.11
CA GLU A 62 18.67 -0.61 5.07
C GLU A 62 18.66 -2.00 5.74
N ALA A 63 17.48 -2.58 5.97
CA ALA A 63 17.37 -3.82 6.73
C ALA A 63 17.58 -5.09 5.90
N LEU A 64 17.35 -5.05 4.59
CA LEU A 64 17.26 -6.23 3.71
C LEU A 64 18.30 -6.20 2.58
N ASP A 65 19.25 -5.26 2.60
CA ASP A 65 20.16 -4.92 1.50
C ASP A 65 20.92 -6.13 0.91
N ALA A 66 21.32 -7.09 1.76
CA ALA A 66 22.11 -8.24 1.33
C ALA A 66 21.31 -9.46 0.83
N THR A 67 19.97 -9.44 0.94
CA THR A 67 19.13 -10.61 0.62
C THR A 67 18.49 -10.48 -0.77
N ARG A 68 18.44 -11.57 -1.54
CA ARG A 68 17.77 -11.59 -2.85
C ARG A 68 16.33 -11.13 -2.72
N ARG A 69 15.92 -10.18 -3.56
CA ARG A 69 14.66 -9.46 -3.41
C ARG A 69 13.77 -9.56 -4.64
N LEU A 70 12.51 -9.84 -4.39
CA LEU A 70 11.40 -9.74 -5.32
C LEU A 70 10.48 -8.60 -4.90
N VAL A 71 10.07 -7.73 -5.82
CA VAL A 71 9.08 -6.69 -5.53
C VAL A 71 7.73 -7.10 -6.10
N VAL A 72 6.70 -7.12 -5.25
CA VAL A 72 5.33 -7.49 -5.64
C VAL A 72 4.38 -6.36 -5.31
N TYR A 73 3.91 -5.67 -6.35
CA TYR A 73 2.86 -4.67 -6.22
C TYR A 73 1.49 -5.35 -6.18
N THR A 74 0.93 -5.42 -4.98
CA THR A 74 -0.39 -5.97 -4.68
C THR A 74 -1.52 -4.98 -4.99
N LYS A 75 -2.77 -5.45 -5.03
CA LYS A 75 -3.97 -4.64 -5.33
C LYS A 75 -3.95 -4.00 -6.71
N ARG A 76 -3.34 -4.66 -7.69
CA ARG A 76 -3.30 -4.21 -9.09
C ARG A 76 -4.68 -3.88 -9.64
N ASP A 77 -5.68 -4.67 -9.25
CA ASP A 77 -7.09 -4.55 -9.63
C ASP A 77 -7.75 -3.23 -9.18
N LEU A 78 -7.17 -2.54 -8.19
CA LEU A 78 -7.67 -1.29 -7.63
C LEU A 78 -6.95 -0.04 -8.16
N GLY A 79 -5.72 -0.16 -8.67
CA GLY A 79 -4.96 1.00 -9.16
C GLY A 79 -5.13 1.30 -10.65
N THR A 80 -5.54 0.32 -11.45
CA THR A 80 -5.91 0.56 -12.85
C THR A 80 -7.09 -0.34 -13.25
N GLY A 81 -7.98 0.15 -14.14
CA GLY A 81 -9.01 -0.72 -14.75
C GLY A 81 -8.42 -1.81 -15.68
N PRO A 82 -9.21 -2.46 -16.55
CA PRO A 82 -8.73 -3.50 -17.48
C PRO A 82 -7.51 -3.10 -18.32
N LEU A 83 -6.66 -4.07 -18.68
CA LEU A 83 -5.43 -3.87 -19.46
C LEU A 83 -5.66 -3.03 -20.74
N SER A 84 -4.86 -1.98 -20.91
CA SER A 84 -4.80 -1.13 -22.11
C SER A 84 -3.33 -0.80 -22.46
N PRO A 85 -3.01 -0.29 -23.67
CA PRO A 85 -1.65 0.12 -24.03
C PRO A 85 -1.04 1.14 -23.06
N GLU A 86 -1.82 2.16 -22.66
CA GLU A 86 -1.43 3.15 -21.65
C GLU A 86 -1.05 2.48 -20.32
N LYS A 87 -1.80 1.46 -19.91
CA LYS A 87 -1.52 0.72 -18.65
C LYS A 87 -0.27 -0.16 -18.74
N ARG A 88 0.14 -0.57 -19.95
CA ARG A 88 1.45 -1.20 -20.15
C ARG A 88 2.58 -0.20 -19.93
N GLN A 89 2.41 1.05 -20.37
CA GLN A 89 3.37 2.12 -20.11
C GLN A 89 3.47 2.44 -18.62
N VAL A 90 2.34 2.55 -17.92
CA VAL A 90 2.31 2.70 -16.45
C VAL A 90 3.03 1.55 -15.76
N SER A 91 2.76 0.30 -16.16
CA SER A 91 3.44 -0.87 -15.59
C SER A 91 4.95 -0.85 -15.86
N LYS A 92 5.38 -0.33 -17.03
CA LYS A 92 6.79 -0.17 -17.36
C LYS A 92 7.45 0.93 -16.51
N ALA A 93 6.79 2.07 -16.31
CA ALA A 93 7.25 3.15 -15.45
C ALA A 93 7.45 2.66 -14.01
N ILE A 94 6.45 1.94 -13.46
CA ILE A 94 6.54 1.37 -12.10
C ILE A 94 7.73 0.41 -11.98
N LYS A 95 7.95 -0.45 -12.97
CA LYS A 95 9.13 -1.35 -12.99
C LYS A 95 10.46 -0.59 -13.00
N GLY A 96 10.49 0.59 -13.61
CA GLY A 96 11.67 1.46 -13.67
C GLY A 96 12.15 1.93 -12.30
N PHE A 97 11.30 1.89 -11.26
CA PHE A 97 11.70 2.26 -9.91
C PHE A 97 12.55 1.21 -9.20
N ASP A 98 12.55 -0.04 -9.68
CA ASP A 98 13.24 -1.19 -9.09
C ASP A 98 14.07 -1.94 -10.16
N PRO A 99 15.08 -1.29 -10.79
CA PRO A 99 15.77 -1.83 -11.96
C PRO A 99 16.57 -3.12 -11.69
N THR A 100 16.93 -3.37 -10.43
CA THR A 100 17.76 -4.52 -10.00
C THR A 100 16.93 -5.71 -9.50
N SER A 101 15.63 -5.52 -9.28
CA SER A 101 14.75 -6.53 -8.68
C SER A 101 13.75 -7.06 -9.71
N ALA A 102 13.37 -8.33 -9.59
CA ALA A 102 12.25 -8.84 -10.37
C ALA A 102 10.93 -8.26 -9.80
N VAL A 103 10.12 -7.66 -10.70
CA VAL A 103 8.89 -6.92 -10.33
C VAL A 103 7.65 -7.62 -10.89
N PHE A 104 6.69 -7.89 -10.01
CA PHE A 104 5.40 -8.48 -10.33
C PHE A 104 4.22 -7.63 -9.87
N PHE A 105 3.08 -7.79 -10.54
CA PHE A 105 1.83 -7.08 -10.26
C PHE A 105 0.73 -8.08 -9.98
N VAL A 106 0.09 -8.01 -8.82
CA VAL A 106 -0.90 -8.99 -8.36
C VAL A 106 -2.22 -8.34 -7.98
N GLY A 107 -3.29 -8.76 -8.65
CA GLY A 107 -4.66 -8.51 -8.20
C GLY A 107 -5.11 -9.47 -7.09
N SER A 108 -6.01 -9.02 -6.23
CA SER A 108 -6.49 -9.76 -5.05
C SER A 108 -6.99 -11.19 -5.32
N SER A 109 -7.52 -11.44 -6.52
CA SER A 109 -8.09 -12.73 -6.93
C SER A 109 -7.50 -13.29 -8.24
N SER A 110 -6.38 -12.76 -8.72
CA SER A 110 -5.83 -13.14 -10.03
C SER A 110 -4.81 -14.29 -9.92
N ARG A 111 -5.23 -15.51 -10.24
CA ARG A 111 -4.32 -16.67 -10.38
C ARG A 111 -3.32 -16.49 -11.53
N GLN A 112 -3.71 -15.77 -12.58
CA GLN A 112 -2.81 -15.51 -13.71
C GLN A 112 -1.64 -14.61 -13.30
N ASP A 113 -1.89 -13.64 -12.42
CA ASP A 113 -0.84 -12.73 -11.92
C ASP A 113 0.16 -13.42 -10.97
N VAL A 114 -0.28 -14.47 -10.27
CA VAL A 114 0.53 -15.17 -9.25
C VAL A 114 1.38 -16.28 -9.88
N SER A 115 0.98 -16.84 -11.03
CA SER A 115 1.74 -17.90 -11.72
C SER A 115 3.21 -17.53 -12.00
N PRO A 116 3.54 -16.33 -12.51
CA PRO A 116 4.93 -15.93 -12.75
C PRO A 116 5.79 -15.90 -11.48
N ILE A 117 5.21 -15.54 -10.33
CA ILE A 117 5.91 -15.53 -9.04
C ILE A 117 6.26 -16.97 -8.63
N ILE A 118 5.29 -17.89 -8.75
CA ILE A 118 5.53 -19.32 -8.46
C ILE A 118 6.62 -19.88 -9.37
N LYS A 119 6.56 -19.60 -10.68
CA LYS A 119 7.59 -20.06 -11.64
C LYS A 119 8.98 -19.50 -11.29
N HIS A 120 9.06 -18.22 -10.94
CA HIS A 120 10.31 -17.59 -10.54
C HIS A 120 10.90 -18.23 -9.28
N LEU A 121 10.09 -18.38 -8.22
CA LEU A 121 10.52 -19.05 -6.99
C LEU A 121 10.87 -20.52 -7.21
N GLN A 122 10.19 -21.20 -8.14
CA GLN A 122 10.52 -22.56 -8.53
C GLN A 122 11.91 -22.62 -9.16
N ASN A 123 12.14 -21.86 -10.23
CA ASN A 123 13.41 -21.84 -10.97
C ASN A 123 14.59 -21.46 -10.08
N ASP A 124 14.43 -20.45 -9.23
CA ASP A 124 15.50 -20.01 -8.34
C ASP A 124 15.80 -21.03 -7.23
N ALA A 125 14.79 -21.75 -6.75
CA ALA A 125 14.95 -22.89 -5.86
C ALA A 125 15.45 -24.16 -6.56
N TYR A 126 15.72 -24.13 -7.87
CA TYR A 126 16.47 -25.15 -8.60
C TYR A 126 17.93 -24.73 -8.84
N GLY A 127 18.39 -23.62 -8.25
CA GLY A 127 19.81 -23.25 -8.26
C GLY A 127 20.66 -24.38 -7.68
N PRO A 128 21.89 -24.59 -8.20
CA PRO A 128 22.74 -25.75 -7.88
C PRO A 128 23.04 -25.94 -6.37
N ASP A 129 22.83 -24.90 -5.56
CA ASP A 129 23.16 -24.89 -4.13
C ASP A 129 21.97 -25.24 -3.20
N ASN A 130 20.75 -25.47 -3.72
CA ASN A 130 19.52 -25.43 -2.88
C ASN A 130 18.78 -26.77 -2.72
N LEU A 131 19.50 -27.81 -2.25
CA LEU A 131 19.00 -29.17 -2.02
C LEU A 131 17.96 -29.30 -0.89
N LEU A 132 17.83 -28.29 -0.01
CA LEU A 132 17.01 -28.35 1.22
C LEU A 132 15.66 -27.62 1.11
N GLY A 133 15.29 -27.17 -0.09
CA GLY A 133 14.13 -26.31 -0.32
C GLY A 133 14.45 -24.81 -0.19
N CYS A 134 13.41 -23.97 -0.21
CA CYS A 134 13.58 -22.51 -0.20
C CYS A 134 12.67 -21.86 0.85
N ARG A 135 13.24 -20.94 1.62
CA ARG A 135 12.56 -20.15 2.65
C ARG A 135 12.42 -18.72 2.16
N VAL A 136 11.18 -18.31 1.98
CA VAL A 136 10.79 -16.99 1.51
C VAL A 136 10.21 -16.20 2.67
N MET A 137 10.66 -14.96 2.87
CA MET A 137 10.06 -14.03 3.82
C MET A 137 9.25 -12.97 3.08
N VAL A 138 7.95 -12.87 3.37
CA VAL A 138 7.10 -11.81 2.81
C VAL A 138 7.11 -10.61 3.75
N VAL A 139 7.56 -9.47 3.25
CA VAL A 139 7.67 -8.20 4.00
C VAL A 139 6.83 -7.11 3.33
N GLY A 140 6.67 -5.97 4.00
CA GLY A 140 5.86 -4.87 3.49
C GLY A 140 5.10 -4.13 4.59
N MET A 141 4.62 -2.93 4.28
CA MET A 141 3.86 -2.12 5.23
C MET A 141 2.53 -2.78 5.67
N PRO A 142 1.91 -2.34 6.78
CA PRO A 142 0.59 -2.83 7.20
C PRO A 142 -0.44 -2.72 6.08
N ASN A 143 -1.39 -3.66 5.99
CA ASN A 143 -2.47 -3.64 4.99
C ASN A 143 -2.07 -3.59 3.50
N VAL A 144 -0.79 -3.74 3.17
CA VAL A 144 -0.35 -3.76 1.78
C VAL A 144 -0.99 -4.90 1.00
N GLY A 145 -1.15 -6.07 1.61
CA GLY A 145 -1.71 -7.26 0.96
C GLY A 145 -0.94 -8.56 1.20
N LYS A 146 0.05 -8.57 2.12
CA LYS A 146 0.92 -9.72 2.42
C LYS A 146 0.15 -11.03 2.61
N SER A 147 -0.74 -11.09 3.60
CA SER A 147 -1.48 -12.32 3.91
C SER A 147 -2.42 -12.76 2.78
N THR A 148 -2.94 -11.81 1.99
CA THR A 148 -3.70 -12.12 0.77
C THR A 148 -2.79 -12.75 -0.29
N LEU A 149 -1.60 -12.19 -0.54
CA LEU A 149 -0.62 -12.75 -1.46
C LEU A 149 -0.20 -14.16 -1.04
N ILE A 150 0.10 -14.39 0.25
CA ILE A 150 0.47 -15.71 0.79
C ILE A 150 -0.63 -16.73 0.54
N ASN A 151 -1.89 -16.36 0.81
CA ASN A 151 -3.03 -17.23 0.55
C ASN A 151 -3.18 -17.55 -0.96
N SER A 152 -2.96 -16.57 -1.84
CA SER A 152 -3.00 -16.78 -3.28
C SER A 152 -1.86 -17.68 -3.77
N LEU A 153 -0.63 -17.47 -3.27
CA LEU A 153 0.53 -18.32 -3.56
C LEU A 153 0.29 -19.77 -3.12
N ARG A 154 -0.21 -19.97 -1.89
CA ARG A 154 -0.55 -21.30 -1.37
C ARG A 154 -1.64 -21.97 -2.18
N ASN A 155 -2.71 -21.24 -2.50
CA ASN A 155 -3.82 -21.81 -3.24
C ASN A 155 -3.40 -22.21 -4.66
N GLN A 156 -2.50 -21.45 -5.28
CA GLN A 156 -2.03 -21.75 -6.63
C GLN A 156 -0.96 -22.85 -6.68
N GLY A 157 0.02 -22.83 -5.77
CA GLY A 157 1.14 -23.75 -5.84
C GLY A 157 0.91 -25.11 -5.16
N VAL A 158 -0.03 -25.21 -4.21
CA VAL A 158 -0.38 -26.50 -3.55
C VAL A 158 -1.88 -26.82 -3.50
N ASN A 159 -2.75 -26.01 -4.13
CA ASN A 159 -4.20 -26.24 -4.15
C ASN A 159 -4.86 -26.40 -2.77
N LYS A 160 -4.30 -25.77 -1.73
CA LYS A 160 -4.86 -25.81 -0.35
C LYS A 160 -5.62 -24.52 0.00
N ALA A 161 -6.43 -24.59 1.07
CA ALA A 161 -7.24 -23.48 1.60
C ALA A 161 -6.40 -22.27 2.10
N LYS A 162 -7.04 -21.26 2.70
CA LYS A 162 -6.32 -20.12 3.29
C LYS A 162 -5.53 -20.56 4.53
N ALA A 163 -4.35 -19.97 4.75
CA ALA A 163 -3.49 -20.22 5.90
C ALA A 163 -3.27 -18.95 6.76
N ALA A 164 -3.32 -17.76 6.15
CA ALA A 164 -3.12 -16.50 6.84
C ALA A 164 -4.45 -15.72 7.01
N GLN A 165 -4.64 -15.09 8.16
CA GLN A 165 -5.81 -14.25 8.43
C GLN A 165 -5.69 -12.93 7.65
N THR A 166 -6.77 -12.49 7.01
CA THR A 166 -6.82 -11.25 6.22
C THR A 166 -7.82 -10.27 6.83
N GLY A 167 -7.49 -8.98 6.83
CA GLY A 167 -8.42 -7.91 7.23
C GLY A 167 -7.90 -6.54 6.79
N GLY A 168 -8.80 -5.55 6.71
CA GLY A 168 -8.49 -4.20 6.23
C GLY A 168 -7.97 -3.24 7.30
N GLN A 169 -7.81 -3.69 8.55
CA GLN A 169 -7.37 -2.86 9.68
C GLN A 169 -5.87 -3.11 9.98
N PRO A 170 -5.04 -2.06 10.15
CA PRO A 170 -3.61 -2.24 10.39
C PRO A 170 -3.35 -3.09 11.64
N GLY A 171 -2.41 -4.03 11.53
CA GLY A 171 -2.00 -4.87 12.66
C GLY A 171 -2.83 -6.14 12.87
N VAL A 172 -3.51 -6.65 11.83
CA VAL A 172 -4.10 -8.01 11.84
C VAL A 172 -3.02 -9.06 12.12
N THR A 173 -1.94 -9.05 11.33
CA THR A 173 -0.78 -9.95 11.54
C THR A 173 0.13 -9.37 12.64
N ARG A 174 0.02 -9.90 13.85
CA ARG A 174 0.74 -9.40 15.05
C ARG A 174 2.02 -10.17 15.37
N LYS A 175 2.16 -11.40 14.88
CA LYS A 175 3.32 -12.27 15.09
C LYS A 175 3.76 -12.83 13.74
N ILE A 176 5.03 -13.21 13.65
CA ILE A 176 5.53 -14.00 12.52
C ILE A 176 4.78 -15.33 12.54
N GLY A 177 4.15 -15.67 11.42
CA GLY A 177 3.35 -16.88 11.27
C GLY A 177 4.20 -18.13 11.21
N THR A 178 3.55 -19.30 11.29
CA THR A 178 4.21 -20.57 10.96
C THR A 178 4.56 -20.59 9.47
N PRO A 179 5.66 -21.25 9.07
CA PRO A 179 6.01 -21.40 7.66
C PRO A 179 4.85 -22.05 6.87
N VAL A 180 4.39 -21.36 5.83
CA VAL A 180 3.32 -21.82 4.94
C VAL A 180 3.95 -22.44 3.71
N LYS A 181 3.75 -23.75 3.51
CA LYS A 181 4.17 -24.40 2.26
C LYS A 181 3.37 -23.83 1.08
N ILE A 182 4.06 -23.30 0.07
CA ILE A 182 3.45 -22.76 -1.14
C ILE A 182 3.76 -23.57 -2.40
N ILE A 183 4.81 -24.40 -2.39
CA ILE A 183 5.14 -25.31 -3.48
C ILE A 183 5.48 -26.68 -2.87
N ASP A 184 4.78 -27.72 -3.33
CA ASP A 184 5.09 -29.12 -2.99
C ASP A 184 6.01 -29.70 -4.07
N ARG A 185 6.99 -30.49 -3.65
CA ARG A 185 7.96 -31.13 -4.55
C ARG A 185 8.20 -32.56 -4.11
N GLU A 186 8.34 -33.46 -5.07
CA GLU A 186 8.53 -34.90 -4.83
C GLU A 186 9.91 -35.21 -4.24
N ASP A 187 10.92 -34.41 -4.58
CA ASP A 187 12.29 -34.47 -4.04
C ASP A 187 12.43 -33.96 -2.59
N GLY A 188 11.33 -33.47 -1.99
CA GLY A 188 11.31 -32.91 -0.63
C GLY A 188 11.79 -31.46 -0.52
N ALA A 189 12.29 -30.84 -1.60
CA ALA A 189 12.81 -29.47 -1.62
C ALA A 189 11.69 -28.42 -1.73
N HIS A 190 10.76 -28.43 -0.77
CA HIS A 190 9.59 -27.56 -0.76
C HIS A 190 9.94 -26.07 -0.63
N VAL A 191 8.99 -25.21 -1.05
CA VAL A 191 9.09 -23.76 -0.81
C VAL A 191 8.14 -23.35 0.30
N TYR A 192 8.68 -22.72 1.34
CA TYR A 192 7.95 -22.21 2.49
C TYR A 192 7.97 -20.70 2.54
N VAL A 193 6.84 -20.09 2.88
CA VAL A 193 6.70 -18.65 3.08
C VAL A 193 6.43 -18.33 4.53
N LEU A 194 7.18 -17.37 5.07
CA LEU A 194 6.97 -16.80 6.39
C LEU A 194 6.15 -15.50 6.26
N ASP A 195 4.98 -15.47 6.89
CA ASP A 195 4.19 -14.25 7.04
C ASP A 195 4.79 -13.38 8.15
N THR A 196 5.03 -12.10 7.87
CA THR A 196 5.61 -11.15 8.83
C THR A 196 4.63 -10.04 9.19
N PRO A 197 4.68 -9.50 10.43
CA PRO A 197 3.96 -8.29 10.78
C PRO A 197 4.32 -7.13 9.86
N GLY A 198 3.33 -6.29 9.52
CA GLY A 198 3.60 -5.08 8.74
C GLY A 198 4.46 -4.07 9.51
N VAL A 199 5.47 -3.52 8.84
CA VAL A 199 6.32 -2.45 9.40
C VAL A 199 6.07 -1.17 8.63
N PHE A 200 5.53 -0.16 9.31
CA PHE A 200 5.39 1.19 8.76
C PHE A 200 6.71 1.95 8.88
N MET A 201 6.93 2.97 8.05
CA MET A 201 8.17 3.76 8.09
C MET A 201 8.23 4.69 9.32
N PRO A 202 9.43 5.01 9.85
CA PRO A 202 9.57 5.87 11.02
C PRO A 202 8.99 7.27 10.83
N TYR A 203 9.21 7.84 9.64
CA TYR A 203 8.85 9.20 9.31
C TYR A 203 8.49 9.28 7.82
N VAL A 204 7.38 9.94 7.53
CA VAL A 204 6.95 10.24 6.17
C VAL A 204 7.43 11.65 5.83
N GLN A 205 8.21 11.80 4.77
CA GLN A 205 8.85 13.08 4.42
C GLN A 205 7.83 14.21 4.21
N ASP A 206 6.76 13.88 3.49
CA ASP A 206 5.76 14.84 3.02
C ASP A 206 4.34 14.51 3.52
N ALA A 207 3.54 15.56 3.73
CA ALA A 207 2.17 15.45 4.25
C ALA A 207 1.20 14.81 3.25
N GLU A 208 1.36 15.07 1.95
CA GLU A 208 0.54 14.45 0.90
C GLU A 208 0.83 12.94 0.82
N ARG A 209 2.11 12.53 0.94
CA ARG A 209 2.47 11.11 1.08
C ARG A 209 1.77 10.47 2.28
N MET A 210 1.63 11.18 3.40
CA MET A 210 0.87 10.66 4.54
C MET A 210 -0.63 10.53 4.25
N LEU A 211 -1.25 11.51 3.57
CA LEU A 211 -2.65 11.42 3.14
C LEU A 211 -2.88 10.22 2.23
N LYS A 212 -1.97 9.99 1.27
CA LYS A 212 -1.97 8.82 0.39
C LYS A 212 -1.91 7.51 1.18
N LEU A 213 -0.98 7.39 2.11
CA LEU A 213 -0.82 6.21 2.97
C LEU A 213 -2.06 5.97 3.84
N ALA A 214 -2.61 7.02 4.45
CA ALA A 214 -3.82 6.95 5.24
C ALA A 214 -5.05 6.58 4.39
N LEU A 215 -5.21 7.17 3.20
CA LEU A 215 -6.28 6.84 2.27
C LEU A 215 -6.22 5.36 1.83
N CYS A 216 -5.03 4.81 1.62
CA CYS A 216 -4.83 3.39 1.32
C CYS A 216 -4.95 2.44 2.52
N GLY A 217 -5.07 2.98 3.75
CA GLY A 217 -5.29 2.22 4.98
C GLY A 217 -4.01 1.69 5.61
N PHE A 218 -2.85 2.31 5.36
CA PHE A 218 -1.57 1.88 5.97
C PHE A 218 -1.45 2.25 7.46
N VAL A 219 -2.20 3.27 7.89
CA VAL A 219 -2.29 3.74 9.27
C VAL A 219 -3.72 3.59 9.77
N LYS A 220 -3.92 3.62 11.09
CA LYS A 220 -5.28 3.56 11.67
C LYS A 220 -6.11 4.76 11.22
N ASP A 221 -7.42 4.55 11.06
CA ASP A 221 -8.33 5.58 10.55
C ASP A 221 -8.37 6.85 11.43
N ALA A 222 -8.03 6.77 12.72
CA ALA A 222 -7.98 7.92 13.64
C ALA A 222 -6.74 8.82 13.48
N VAL A 223 -5.77 8.46 12.63
CA VAL A 223 -4.52 9.24 12.47
C VAL A 223 -4.73 10.52 11.68
N VAL A 224 -5.65 10.50 10.72
CA VAL A 224 -6.05 11.67 9.93
C VAL A 224 -7.57 11.74 9.97
N SER A 225 -8.12 12.95 10.11
CA SER A 225 -9.57 13.15 10.10
C SER A 225 -10.22 12.49 8.88
N PRO A 226 -11.28 11.67 9.06
CA PRO A 226 -11.99 11.05 7.94
C PRO A 226 -12.48 12.07 6.91
N ILE A 227 -12.93 13.25 7.37
CA ILE A 227 -13.41 14.32 6.49
C ILE A 227 -12.26 14.87 5.63
N MET A 228 -11.07 15.06 6.20
CA MET A 228 -9.89 15.51 5.45
C MET A 228 -9.44 14.45 4.43
N LEU A 229 -9.44 13.17 4.80
CA LEU A 229 -9.14 12.09 3.85
C LEU A 229 -10.20 11.98 2.74
N ALA A 230 -11.47 12.22 3.06
CA ALA A 230 -12.53 12.25 2.08
C ALA A 230 -12.40 13.47 1.14
N ASP A 231 -11.97 14.62 1.63
CA ASP A 231 -11.67 15.79 0.80
C ASP A 231 -10.50 15.53 -0.15
N TYR A 232 -9.43 14.91 0.37
CA TYR A 232 -8.29 14.50 -0.44
C TYR A 232 -8.69 13.46 -1.50
N LEU A 233 -9.56 12.52 -1.16
CA LEU A 233 -10.10 11.56 -2.11
C LEU A 233 -10.98 12.24 -3.18
N LEU A 234 -11.83 13.19 -2.79
CA LEU A 234 -12.66 13.97 -3.71
C LEU A 234 -11.79 14.77 -4.69
N TYR A 235 -10.72 15.41 -4.18
CA TYR A 235 -9.69 16.07 -4.99
C TYR A 235 -9.12 15.13 -6.05
N GLN A 236 -8.66 13.95 -5.64
CA GLN A 236 -8.06 12.95 -6.54
C GLN A 236 -9.08 12.44 -7.57
N ILE A 237 -10.31 12.13 -7.15
CA ILE A 237 -11.38 11.72 -8.09
C ILE A 237 -11.66 12.83 -9.10
N ASN A 238 -11.71 14.11 -8.69
CA ASN A 238 -11.94 15.22 -9.61
C ASN A 238 -10.83 15.37 -10.66
N LEU A 239 -9.58 15.07 -10.32
CA LEU A 239 -8.46 15.09 -11.28
C LEU A 239 -8.56 13.94 -12.30
N HIS A 240 -9.16 12.82 -11.93
CA HIS A 240 -9.32 11.66 -12.81
C HIS A 240 -10.63 11.71 -13.62
N ASP A 241 -11.77 11.71 -12.93
CA ASP A 241 -13.09 11.82 -13.52
C ASP A 241 -14.13 12.21 -12.44
N PRO A 242 -14.63 13.46 -12.42
CA PRO A 242 -15.64 13.89 -11.45
C PRO A 242 -17.00 13.22 -11.66
N HIS A 243 -17.25 12.57 -12.80
CA HIS A 243 -18.51 11.88 -13.05
C HIS A 243 -18.65 10.57 -12.26
N ILE A 244 -17.56 10.07 -11.67
CA ILE A 244 -17.57 8.86 -10.82
C ILE A 244 -18.60 8.96 -9.69
N TYR A 245 -18.79 10.14 -9.10
CA TYR A 245 -19.70 10.34 -7.98
C TYR A 245 -21.00 11.05 -8.36
N GLN A 246 -21.30 11.22 -9.66
CA GLN A 246 -22.44 12.00 -10.16
C GLN A 246 -23.79 11.53 -9.64
N ARG A 247 -23.89 10.27 -9.18
CA ARG A 247 -25.07 9.74 -8.51
C ARG A 247 -25.45 10.56 -7.27
N TRP A 248 -24.46 11.03 -6.51
CA TRP A 248 -24.68 11.70 -5.23
C TRP A 248 -24.64 13.21 -5.32
N SER A 249 -23.82 13.78 -6.20
CA SER A 249 -23.69 15.23 -6.32
C SER A 249 -23.23 15.62 -7.71
N GLN A 250 -23.56 16.85 -8.13
CA GLN A 250 -22.89 17.46 -9.27
C GLN A 250 -21.39 17.63 -8.97
N PRO A 251 -20.52 17.67 -9.99
CA PRO A 251 -19.10 17.91 -9.78
C PRO A 251 -18.82 19.11 -8.87
N THR A 252 -18.06 18.90 -7.79
CA THR A 252 -17.79 19.91 -6.76
C THR A 252 -16.41 19.73 -6.13
N ASN A 253 -15.80 20.84 -5.70
CA ASN A 253 -14.60 20.85 -4.86
C ASN A 253 -14.93 20.99 -3.36
N GLU A 254 -16.21 21.18 -3.02
CA GLU A 254 -16.67 21.41 -1.65
C GLU A 254 -17.02 20.10 -0.96
N ILE A 255 -16.13 19.62 -0.09
CA ILE A 255 -16.31 18.34 0.62
C ILE A 255 -17.56 18.31 1.48
N THR A 256 -17.91 19.41 2.16
CA THR A 256 -19.09 19.48 3.03
C THR A 256 -20.37 19.25 2.22
N LEU A 257 -20.50 19.95 1.09
CA LEU A 257 -21.64 19.78 0.17
C LEU A 257 -21.71 18.34 -0.37
N PHE A 258 -20.58 17.78 -0.76
CA PHE A 258 -20.53 16.41 -1.26
C PHE A 258 -20.98 15.40 -0.18
N LEU A 259 -20.42 15.49 1.03
CA LEU A 259 -20.71 14.56 2.12
C LEU A 259 -22.16 14.67 2.59
N GLU A 260 -22.74 15.86 2.64
CA GLU A 260 -24.16 16.04 2.97
C GLU A 260 -25.08 15.33 1.96
N ASN A 261 -24.83 15.53 0.67
CA ASN A 261 -25.61 14.90 -0.39
C ASN A 261 -25.43 13.37 -0.38
N PHE A 262 -24.18 12.91 -0.26
CA PHE A 262 -23.85 11.50 -0.16
C PHE A 262 -24.54 10.86 1.05
N ALA A 263 -24.49 11.51 2.21
CA ALA A 263 -25.08 11.03 3.45
C ALA A 263 -26.61 10.91 3.34
N ARG A 264 -27.29 11.92 2.80
CA ARG A 264 -28.75 11.90 2.61
C ARG A 264 -29.19 10.76 1.71
N GLN A 265 -28.55 10.61 0.55
CA GLN A 265 -28.90 9.55 -0.39
C GLN A 265 -28.53 8.15 0.10
N ALA A 266 -27.45 8.01 0.88
CA ALA A 266 -27.01 6.73 1.44
C ALA A 266 -27.73 6.37 2.77
N GLY A 267 -28.64 7.22 3.26
CA GLY A 267 -29.32 7.01 4.55
C GLY A 267 -28.41 7.12 5.77
N ILE A 268 -27.28 7.84 5.66
CA ILE A 268 -26.28 8.01 6.71
C ILE A 268 -26.66 9.23 7.55
N LEU A 269 -27.65 9.07 8.41
CA LEU A 269 -28.21 10.14 9.23
C LEU A 269 -27.93 9.90 10.73
N ALA A 270 -27.67 10.98 11.46
CA ALA A 270 -27.65 11.02 12.91
C ALA A 270 -29.07 11.26 13.49
N LYS A 271 -29.17 11.36 14.81
CA LYS A 271 -30.43 11.71 15.49
C LYS A 271 -30.97 13.03 14.95
N GLY A 272 -32.28 13.12 14.75
CA GLY A 272 -32.94 14.30 14.19
C GLY A 272 -32.85 14.43 12.66
N GLY A 273 -32.38 13.38 11.95
CA GLY A 273 -32.34 13.38 10.48
C GLY A 273 -31.20 14.22 9.88
N VAL A 274 -30.24 14.63 10.71
CA VAL A 274 -29.07 15.42 10.30
C VAL A 274 -28.04 14.49 9.62
N PRO A 275 -27.48 14.85 8.45
CA PRO A 275 -26.39 14.10 7.82
C PRO A 275 -25.21 13.83 8.76
N ASN A 276 -24.79 12.58 8.87
CA ASN A 276 -23.58 12.24 9.64
C ASN A 276 -22.35 12.30 8.71
N ALA A 277 -21.70 13.47 8.66
CA ALA A 277 -20.57 13.74 7.77
C ALA A 277 -19.37 12.82 8.03
N GLU A 278 -19.05 12.50 9.28
CA GLU A 278 -17.90 11.65 9.61
C GLU A 278 -18.11 10.20 9.15
N LEU A 279 -19.31 9.64 9.41
CA LEU A 279 -19.66 8.31 8.93
C LEU A 279 -19.77 8.27 7.39
N ALA A 280 -20.29 9.33 6.79
CA ALA A 280 -20.34 9.48 5.33
C ALA A 280 -18.94 9.50 4.71
N ALA A 281 -18.00 10.24 5.31
CA ALA A 281 -16.60 10.28 4.88
C ALA A 281 -15.93 8.90 4.98
N MET A 282 -16.11 8.21 6.12
CA MET A 282 -15.61 6.84 6.27
C MET A 282 -16.19 5.89 5.23
N ARG A 283 -17.51 5.95 4.98
CA ARG A 283 -18.17 5.11 3.96
C ARG A 283 -17.65 5.44 2.56
N PHE A 284 -17.48 6.71 2.22
CA PHE A 284 -16.93 7.15 0.95
C PHE A 284 -15.53 6.58 0.71
N ILE A 285 -14.64 6.71 1.70
CA ILE A 285 -13.28 6.15 1.66
C ILE A 285 -13.31 4.62 1.48
N GLN A 286 -14.16 3.91 2.23
CA GLN A 286 -14.26 2.45 2.13
C GLN A 286 -14.75 1.99 0.76
N ARG A 287 -15.67 2.72 0.13
CA ARG A 287 -16.14 2.43 -1.24
C ARG A 287 -15.04 2.62 -2.27
N TRP A 288 -14.21 3.66 -2.12
CA TRP A 288 -13.01 3.79 -2.96
C TRP A 288 -12.01 2.66 -2.72
N ARG A 289 -11.74 2.30 -1.46
CA ARG A 289 -10.86 1.16 -1.12
C ARG A 289 -11.38 -0.18 -1.69
N ALA A 290 -12.69 -0.30 -1.92
CA ALA A 290 -13.31 -1.45 -2.60
C ALA A 290 -13.31 -1.35 -4.14
N GLY A 291 -12.83 -0.24 -4.72
CA GLY A 291 -12.77 -0.01 -6.16
C GLY A 291 -14.09 0.46 -6.78
N GLU A 292 -15.05 0.91 -5.97
CA GLU A 292 -16.36 1.40 -6.41
C GLU A 292 -16.35 2.89 -6.82
N MET A 293 -15.34 3.66 -6.39
CA MET A 293 -15.20 5.10 -6.69
C MET A 293 -14.03 5.36 -7.65
N GLY A 294 -13.90 4.52 -8.67
CA GLY A 294 -12.79 4.58 -9.64
C GLY A 294 -11.58 3.75 -9.23
N ARG A 295 -10.66 3.57 -10.19
CA ARG A 295 -9.44 2.77 -10.07
C ARG A 295 -8.28 3.52 -10.70
N PHE A 296 -7.46 4.14 -9.86
CA PHE A 296 -6.39 5.03 -10.29
C PHE A 296 -5.20 4.99 -9.33
N LEU A 297 -4.06 5.48 -9.81
CA LEU A 297 -2.86 5.69 -9.01
C LEU A 297 -2.96 7.02 -8.29
N LEU A 298 -2.47 7.07 -7.06
CA LEU A 298 -2.35 8.30 -6.27
C LEU A 298 -0.96 8.95 -6.41
N ASP A 299 0.04 8.20 -6.89
CA ASP A 299 1.35 8.76 -7.21
C ASP A 299 1.37 9.27 -8.65
N ASP A 300 1.87 10.48 -8.83
CA ASP A 300 2.22 11.01 -10.14
C ASP A 300 3.58 10.44 -10.54
N LEU A 301 3.56 9.50 -11.49
CA LEU A 301 4.78 8.80 -11.92
C LEU A 301 5.69 9.70 -12.75
N GLN A 302 5.12 10.63 -13.52
CA GLN A 302 5.90 11.52 -14.38
C GLN A 302 6.65 12.54 -13.54
N GLU A 303 5.98 13.10 -12.54
CA GLU A 303 6.61 14.03 -11.61
C GLU A 303 7.69 13.33 -10.77
N GLU A 304 7.48 12.08 -10.34
CA GLU A 304 8.52 11.32 -9.63
C GLU A 304 9.72 11.01 -10.54
N GLU A 305 9.50 10.61 -11.79
CA GLU A 305 10.58 10.40 -12.77
C GLU A 305 11.40 11.68 -12.98
N ARG A 306 10.74 12.83 -13.11
CA ARG A 306 11.38 14.15 -13.22
C ARG A 306 12.24 14.46 -11.99
N ARG A 307 11.70 14.27 -10.78
CA ARG A 307 12.44 14.47 -9.51
C ARG A 307 13.69 13.59 -9.40
N ARG A 308 13.63 12.34 -9.89
CA ARG A 308 14.79 11.44 -9.90
C ARG A 308 15.85 11.86 -10.92
N GLN A 309 15.43 12.33 -12.11
CA GLN A 309 16.35 12.80 -13.16
C GLN A 309 17.07 14.09 -12.76
N GLU A 310 16.36 15.03 -12.15
CA GLU A 310 16.92 16.31 -11.73
C GLU A 310 17.86 16.20 -10.51
N GLY A 311 17.95 15.03 -9.86
CA GLY A 311 18.67 14.88 -8.59
C GLY A 311 18.08 15.73 -7.45
N THR A 312 16.99 16.46 -7.70
CA THR A 312 16.18 17.24 -6.75
C THR A 312 15.30 16.37 -5.87
N SER A 313 15.46 15.05 -5.98
CA SER A 313 14.93 14.14 -5.00
C SER A 313 15.39 14.61 -3.61
N ASP A 314 14.46 15.09 -2.79
CA ASP A 314 14.61 15.21 -1.33
C ASP A 314 14.89 13.83 -0.66
N SER A 315 15.34 12.85 -1.43
CA SER A 315 15.36 11.42 -1.17
C SER A 315 16.70 10.79 -1.53
N ALA A 316 17.78 11.26 -0.90
CA ALA A 316 18.55 10.25 -0.19
C ALA A 316 17.57 9.63 0.82
N PRO A 317 17.33 8.30 0.83
CA PRO A 317 16.49 7.70 1.85
C PRO A 317 16.99 8.21 3.20
N VAL A 318 16.15 8.97 3.89
CA VAL A 318 16.50 9.56 5.19
C VAL A 318 16.97 8.38 6.03
N SER A 319 18.25 8.39 6.40
CA SER A 319 18.84 7.25 7.13
C SER A 319 17.95 6.90 8.30
N MET A 320 17.85 5.62 8.68
CA MET A 320 16.95 5.23 9.78
C MET A 320 17.22 6.04 11.05
N THR A 321 18.48 6.41 11.30
CA THR A 321 18.86 7.32 12.39
C THR A 321 18.21 8.69 12.28
N GLN A 322 18.26 9.34 11.10
CA GLN A 322 17.62 10.63 10.86
C GLN A 322 16.08 10.52 10.94
N ALA A 323 15.50 9.44 10.40
CA ALA A 323 14.06 9.23 10.42
C ALA A 323 13.54 9.00 11.86
N LEU A 324 14.27 8.23 12.67
CA LEU A 324 13.98 8.05 14.10
C LEU A 324 14.17 9.34 14.90
N LYS A 325 15.15 10.19 14.55
CA LYS A 325 15.32 11.51 15.17
C LYS A 325 14.12 12.41 14.85
N ALA A 326 13.69 12.45 13.59
CA ALA A 326 12.52 13.21 13.16
C ALA A 326 11.22 12.73 13.85
N ASP A 327 11.02 11.41 13.95
CA ASP A 327 9.91 10.80 14.72
C ASP A 327 9.88 11.29 16.18
N ARG A 328 11.01 11.23 16.89
CA ARG A 328 11.11 11.70 18.27
C ARG A 328 10.79 13.18 18.42
N THR A 329 11.31 14.01 17.52
CA THR A 329 11.04 15.46 17.53
C THR A 329 9.57 15.76 17.24
N ALA A 330 8.95 15.06 16.29
CA ALA A 330 7.53 15.23 15.97
C ALA A 330 6.63 14.82 17.15
N ARG A 331 6.92 13.71 17.82
CA ARG A 331 6.16 13.27 19.01
C ARG A 331 6.25 14.26 20.16
N ARG A 332 7.42 14.84 20.40
CA ARG A 332 7.60 15.85 21.45
C ARG A 332 6.71 17.07 21.19
N LYS A 333 6.69 17.59 19.96
CA LYS A 333 5.82 18.70 19.57
C LYS A 333 4.33 18.40 19.80
N ASN A 334 3.89 17.20 19.44
CA ASN A 334 2.49 16.79 19.62
C ASN A 334 2.11 16.57 21.09
N ALA A 335 3.07 16.31 21.98
CA ALA A 335 2.81 16.14 23.42
C ALA A 335 2.84 17.48 24.20
N THR A 336 3.25 18.58 23.55
CA THR A 336 3.29 19.93 24.14
C THR A 336 2.12 20.81 23.72
N LEU A 337 1.22 20.31 22.87
CA LEU A 337 -0.01 20.94 22.39
C LEU A 337 -1.23 20.27 23.04
#